data_AF-A0A947K488-F1
#
_entry.id   AF-A0A947K488-F1
#
_cell.length_a   1.000
_cell.length_b   1.000
_cell.length_c   1.000
_cell.angle_alpha   90.00
_cell.angle_beta   90.00
_cell.angle_gamma   90.00
#
_symmetry.space_group_name_H-M   'P 1'
#
loop_
_entity.id
_entity.type
_entity.pdbx_description
1 polymer ?
#
loop_
_entity_poly.entity_id
_entity_poly.type
_entity_poly.pdbx_seq_one_letter_code
_entity_poly.pdbx_strand_id
1 'polypeptide(L)' 'MFDFVGQRKYWFMLSALLLTLAVGSLIYNGTVRGKAMNFGIDFTGGTMISLRFPGQVSER' A
#
# COMPACT_ATOMS: atom_id res chain seq x y z
N MET A 1 -20.51 -28.05 -12.55
CA MET A 1 -19.12 -27.87 -12.09
C MET A 1 -18.60 -26.61 -12.78
N PHE A 2 -18.29 -25.55 -12.03
CA PHE A 2 -17.81 -24.30 -12.63
C PHE A 2 -16.41 -24.52 -13.21
N ASP A 3 -16.22 -24.28 -14.50
CA ASP A 3 -14.91 -24.39 -15.13
C ASP A 3 -14.12 -23.09 -14.91
N PHE A 4 -13.48 -23.02 -13.74
CA PHE A 4 -12.60 -21.92 -13.36
C PHE A 4 -11.34 -21.86 -14.22
N VAL A 5 -10.86 -23.02 -14.68
CA VAL A 5 -9.61 -23.16 -15.44
C VAL A 5 -9.79 -22.69 -16.88
N GLY A 6 -10.97 -22.91 -17.48
CA GLY A 6 -11.30 -22.46 -18.83
C GLY A 6 -11.20 -20.95 -19.04
N GLN A 7 -11.38 -20.15 -17.99
CA GLN A 7 -11.31 -18.69 -18.04
C GLN A 7 -9.96 -18.09 -17.60
N ARG A 8 -8.92 -18.91 -17.47
CA ARG A 8 -7.57 -18.47 -17.01
C ARG A 8 -7.07 -17.19 -17.69
N LYS A 9 -7.35 -17.00 -18.99
CA LYS A 9 -6.90 -15.82 -19.75
C LYS A 9 -7.46 -14.52 -19.16
N TYR A 10 -8.74 -14.49 -18.78
CA TYR A 10 -9.37 -13.32 -18.18
C TYR A 10 -8.79 -13.02 -16.79
N TRP A 11 -8.58 -14.06 -15.98
CA TRP A 11 -7.96 -13.91 -14.66
C TRP A 11 -6.52 -13.40 -14.75
N PHE A 12 -5.72 -13.94 -15.66
CA PHE A 12 -4.35 -13.45 -15.89
C PHE A 12 -4.33 -12.01 -16.42
N MET A 13 -5.24 -11.63 -17.32
CA MET A 13 -5.35 -10.25 -17.79
C MET A 13 -5.72 -9.30 -16.65
N LEU A 14 -6.70 -9.67 -15.81
CA LEU A 14 -7.09 -8.88 -14.64
C LEU A 14 -5.92 -8.74 -13.67
N SER A 15 -5.23 -9.83 -13.34
CA SER A 15 -4.06 -9.79 -12.46
C SER A 15 -2.94 -8.92 -13.04
N ALA A 16 -2.66 -9.01 -14.35
CA ALA A 16 -1.66 -8.18 -15.01
C ALA A 16 -2.04 -6.69 -14.94
N LEU A 17 -3.29 -6.35 -15.22
CA LEU A 17 -3.80 -4.97 -15.11
C LEU A 17 -3.63 -4.43 -13.69
N LEU A 18 -4.03 -5.20 -12.68
CA LEU A 18 -3.89 -4.81 -11.27
C LEU A 18 -2.42 -4.60 -10.89
N LEU A 19 -1.53 -5.48 -11.35
CA LEU A 19 -0.09 -5.35 -11.08
C LEU A 19 0.49 -4.09 -11.74
N THR A 20 0.09 -3.79 -12.98
CA THR A 20 0.48 -2.55 -13.67
C THR A 20 0.01 -1.32 -12.91
N LEU A 21 -1.24 -1.31 -12.44
CA LEU A 21 -1.78 -0.20 -11.64
C LEU A 21 -1.05 -0.06 -10.30
N ALA A 22 -0.73 -1.17 -9.63
CA ALA A 22 0.04 -1.16 -8.38
C ALA A 22 1.42 -0.52 -8.59
N VAL A 23 2.19 -0.98 -9.57
CA VAL A 23 3.51 -0.41 -9.90
C VAL A 23 3.39 1.06 -10.31
N GLY A 24 2.40 1.38 -11.16
CA GLY A 24 2.12 2.77 -11.56
C GLY A 24 1.83 3.69 -10.38
N SER A 25 1.09 3.20 -9.38
CA SER A 25 0.79 3.98 -8.17
C SER A 25 2.04 4.26 -7.33
N LEU A 26 2.98 3.30 -7.24
CA LEU A 26 4.24 3.49 -6.51
C LEU A 26 5.12 4.54 -7.18
N ILE A 27 5.21 4.48 -8.52
CA ILE A 27 5.94 5.47 -9.31
C ILE A 27 5.31 6.86 -9.13
N TYR A 28 3.98 6.97 -9.28
CA TYR A 28 3.27 8.24 -9.09
C TYR A 28 3.47 8.83 -7.69
N ASN A 29 3.37 8.00 -6.65
CA ASN A 29 3.64 8.45 -5.28
C ASN A 29 5.09 8.93 -5.11
N GLY A 30 6.05 8.21 -5.70
CA GLY A 30 7.46 8.59 -5.69
C GLY A 30 7.74 9.94 -6.37
N THR A 31 7.16 10.17 -7.55
CA THR A 31 7.44 11.37 -8.36
C THR A 31 6.60 12.58 -7.98
N VAL A 32 5.31 12.39 -7.68
CA VAL A 32 4.38 13.51 -7.41
C VAL A 32 4.26 13.81 -5.92
N ARG A 33 4.29 12.79 -5.06
CA ARG A 33 4.15 12.95 -3.60
C ARG A 33 5.50 12.91 -2.86
N GLY A 34 6.59 12.65 -3.58
CA GLY A 34 7.96 12.62 -3.04
C GLY A 34 8.34 11.34 -2.27
N LYS A 35 7.42 10.39 -2.07
CA LYS A 35 7.68 9.10 -1.41
C LYS A 35 6.83 8.02 -2.03
N ALA A 36 7.45 6.91 -2.47
CA ALA A 36 6.72 5.81 -3.10
C ALA A 36 5.74 5.10 -2.15
N MET A 37 6.11 4.96 -0.87
CA MET A 37 5.34 4.31 0.18
C MET A 37 5.49 5.04 1.51
N ASN A 38 4.65 4.67 2.49
CA ASN A 38 4.77 5.11 3.88
C ASN A 38 5.83 4.27 4.61
N PHE A 39 7.11 4.54 4.33
CA PHE A 39 8.23 3.86 4.95
C PHE A 39 8.27 4.13 6.47
N GLY A 40 8.42 3.06 7.25
CA GLY A 40 8.59 3.13 8.70
C GLY A 40 10.04 3.42 9.12
N ILE A 41 10.26 3.47 10.44
CA ILE A 41 11.56 3.83 11.03
C ILE A 41 12.72 2.92 10.61
N ASP A 42 12.45 1.66 10.25
CA ASP A 42 13.46 0.72 9.75
C ASP A 42 14.10 1.19 8.43
N PHE A 43 13.40 2.02 7.66
CA PHE A 43 13.82 2.50 6.34
C PHE A 43 14.08 4.01 6.29
N THR A 44 13.51 4.79 7.21
CA THR A 44 13.70 6.24 7.28
C THR A 44 14.65 6.68 8.39
N GLY A 45 14.95 5.79 9.34
CA GLY A 45 15.54 6.16 10.62
C GLY A 45 14.57 6.95 11.51
N GLY A 46 15.00 7.21 12.74
CA GLY A 46 14.23 7.94 13.75
C GLY A 46 13.75 7.06 14.90
N THR A 47 12.96 7.66 15.81
CA THR A 47 12.39 6.98 16.97
C THR A 47 10.88 6.93 16.86
N MET A 48 10.28 5.75 16.98
CA MET A 48 8.83 5.57 17.08
C MET A 48 8.43 5.45 18.54
N ILE A 49 7.59 6.36 19.03
CA ILE A 49 7.04 6.32 20.39
C ILE A 49 5.56 5.97 20.29
N SER A 50 5.15 4.86 20.91
CA SER A 50 3.74 4.48 21.02
C SER A 50 3.19 4.95 22.36
N LEU A 51 2.22 5.85 22.33
CA LEU A 51 1.57 6.40 23.52
C LEU A 51 0.13 5.89 23.59
N ARG A 52 -0.29 5.44 24.77
CA ARG A 52 -1.68 5.05 25.03
C ARG A 52 -2.25 5.91 26.14
N PHE A 53 -3.28 6.68 25.80
CA PHE A 53 -3.97 7.53 26.76
C PHE A 53 -5.28 6.87 27.21
N PRO A 54 -5.48 6.61 28.51
CA PRO A 54 -6.67 5.94 29.03
C PRO A 54 -7.90 6.86 29.21
N GLY A 55 -7.83 8.14 28.83
CA GLY A 55 -8.92 9.11 29.02
C GLY A 55 -8.86 10.30 28.05
N GLN A 56 -9.78 11.27 28.21
CA GLN A 56 -9.79 12.49 27.39
C GLN A 56 -8.56 13.35 27.69
N VAL A 57 -7.62 13.39 26.75
CA VAL A 57 -6.46 14.27 26.81
C VAL A 57 -6.80 15.53 26.03
N SER A 58 -6.83 16.67 26.72
CA SER A 58 -6.92 17.99 26.11
C SER A 58 -5.52 18.39 25.65
N GLU A 59 -5.29 18.47 24.35
CA GLU A 59 -4.18 19.24 23.80
C GLU A 59 -4.45 20.72 24.12
N ARG A 60 -3.58 21.36 24.90
CA ARG A 60 -3.54 22.82 25.09
C ARG A 60 -2.44 23.41 24.24
#